data_AF-A0AAD8UWC2-F1
#
_entry.id   AF-A0AAD8UWC2-F1
#
_cell.length_a   1.000
_cell.length_b   1.000
_cell.length_c   1.000
_cell.angle_alpha   90.00
_cell.angle_beta   90.00
_cell.angle_gamma   90.00
#
_symmetry.space_group_name_H-M   'P 1'
#
loop_
_entity.id
_entity.type
_entity.pdbx_description
1 polymer ?
#
loop_
_entity_poly.entity_id
_entity_poly.type
_entity_poly.pdbx_seq_one_letter_code
_entity_poly.pdbx_strand_id
1 'polypeptide(L)'
;MTPRWRSPTPLHVSDLVAQVAAEVAARLATTKKNKNHRKAERALKTGQEMNATMKWLPFMSSFVLEKMCGIKTGVRTDKGFKEVHLTTVAKGLFEHYGVSACSTQVYNHLRKWRQRWLTISRLRDLSGTQWCEDIK
;
A
#
# COMPACT_ATOMS: atom_id res chain seq x y z
N MET A 1 44.24 -31.93 59.30
CA MET A 1 43.57 -31.69 58.00
C MET A 1 42.42 -30.72 58.26
N THR A 2 42.53 -29.46 57.86
CA THR A 2 41.43 -28.47 57.97
C THR A 2 40.92 -28.12 56.57
N PRO A 3 39.60 -28.05 56.35
CA PRO A 3 39.07 -27.64 55.05
C PRO A 3 39.25 -26.13 54.92
N ARG A 4 39.95 -25.72 53.86
CA ARG A 4 40.10 -24.32 53.48
C ARG A 4 38.77 -23.84 52.88
N TRP A 5 37.93 -23.20 53.69
CA TRP A 5 36.76 -22.48 53.21
C TRP A 5 37.21 -21.39 52.24
N ARG A 6 36.92 -21.57 50.95
CA ARG A 6 37.17 -20.56 49.92
C ARG A 6 36.01 -19.56 50.04
N SER A 7 36.29 -18.38 50.59
CA SER A 7 35.29 -17.30 50.68
C SER A 7 34.81 -16.91 49.28
N PRO A 8 33.49 -16.68 49.09
CA PRO A 8 32.97 -16.11 47.85
C PRO A 8 33.61 -14.72 47.65
N THR A 9 34.29 -14.51 46.52
CA THR A 9 34.82 -13.20 46.16
C THR A 9 33.69 -12.17 46.14
N PRO A 10 33.86 -10.97 46.72
CA PRO A 10 32.86 -9.92 46.61
C PRO A 10 32.74 -9.53 45.14
N LEU A 11 31.57 -9.72 44.55
CA LEU A 11 31.27 -9.14 43.24
C LEU A 11 31.45 -7.62 43.37
N HIS A 12 32.36 -7.05 42.58
CA HIS A 12 32.64 -5.62 42.61
C HIS A 12 31.39 -4.89 42.09
N VAL A 13 31.02 -3.77 42.69
CA VAL A 13 29.83 -2.98 42.31
C VAL A 13 29.77 -2.67 40.80
N SER A 14 30.92 -2.59 40.13
CA SER A 14 31.02 -2.46 38.68
C SER A 14 30.45 -3.64 37.90
N ASP A 15 30.58 -4.86 38.40
CA ASP A 15 30.10 -6.08 37.73
C ASP A 15 28.57 -6.16 37.82
N LEU A 16 28.00 -5.75 38.96
CA LEU A 16 26.55 -5.66 39.14
C LEU A 16 25.94 -4.60 38.20
N VAL A 17 26.60 -3.45 38.06
CA VAL A 17 26.21 -2.39 37.12
C VAL A 17 26.33 -2.86 35.67
N ALA A 18 27.40 -3.57 35.32
CA ALA A 18 27.57 -4.14 33.98
C ALA A 18 26.49 -5.18 33.65
N GLN A 19 26.10 -6.01 34.63
CA GLN A 19 25.08 -7.04 34.46
C GLN A 19 23.68 -6.44 34.27
N VAL A 20 23.34 -5.40 35.03
CA VAL A 20 22.09 -4.64 34.85
C VAL A 20 22.07 -3.90 33.50
N ALA A 21 23.20 -3.29 33.11
CA ALA A 21 23.31 -2.61 31.81
C ALA A 21 23.14 -3.58 30.63
N ALA A 22 23.73 -4.79 30.71
CA ALA A 22 23.56 -5.83 29.70
C ALA A 22 22.10 -6.30 29.59
N GLU A 23 21.40 -6.43 30.72
CA GLU A 23 19.98 -6.82 30.73
C GLU A 23 19.07 -5.74 30.12
N VAL A 24 19.32 -4.46 30.42
CA VAL A 24 18.61 -3.32 29.82
C VAL A 24 18.85 -3.28 28.31
N ALA A 25 20.08 -3.48 27.85
CA ALA A 25 20.41 -3.54 26.42
C ALA A 25 19.69 -4.69 25.70
N ALA A 26 19.59 -5.87 26.32
CA ALA A 26 18.86 -7.01 25.77
C ALA A 26 17.35 -6.74 25.64
N ARG A 27 16.74 -6.07 26.64
CA ARG A 27 15.32 -5.65 26.60
C ARG A 27 15.04 -4.61 25.52
N LEU A 28 15.98 -3.71 25.24
CA LEU A 28 15.88 -2.73 24.15
C LEU A 28 16.05 -3.40 22.76
N ALA A 29 16.88 -4.43 22.65
CA ALA A 29 17.06 -5.18 21.40
C ALA A 29 15.81 -5.99 21.03
N THR A 30 15.14 -6.64 22.01
CA THR A 30 13.92 -7.43 21.78
C THR A 30 12.74 -6.54 21.37
N THR A 31 12.59 -5.36 21.97
CA THR A 31 11.58 -4.36 21.57
C THR A 31 11.81 -3.81 20.17
N LYS A 32 13.07 -3.53 19.78
CA LYS A 32 13.39 -3.09 18.40
C LYS A 32 13.11 -4.18 17.36
N LYS A 33 13.46 -5.44 17.65
CA LYS A 33 13.14 -6.59 16.79
C LYS A 33 11.64 -6.78 16.62
N ASN A 34 10.87 -6.68 17.71
CA ASN A 34 9.41 -6.77 17.69
C ASN A 34 8.77 -5.63 16.88
N LYS A 35 9.27 -4.39 16.99
CA LYS A 35 8.77 -3.25 16.20
C LYS A 35 8.99 -3.45 14.70
N ASN A 36 10.14 -3.97 14.30
CA ASN A 36 10.44 -4.28 12.90
C ASN A 36 9.57 -5.43 12.36
N HIS A 37 9.38 -6.49 13.17
CA HIS A 37 8.53 -7.61 12.80
C HIS A 37 7.07 -7.16 12.58
N ARG A 38 6.49 -6.37 13.50
CA ARG A 38 5.14 -5.83 13.35
C ARG A 38 4.97 -4.90 12.15
N LYS A 39 6.02 -4.14 11.78
CA LYS A 39 6.01 -3.30 10.56
C LYS A 39 6.05 -4.18 9.31
N ALA A 40 6.85 -5.25 9.30
CA ALA A 40 6.91 -6.21 8.21
C ALA A 40 5.61 -6.99 8.04
N GLU A 41 4.99 -7.44 9.13
CA GLU A 41 3.68 -8.11 9.10
C GLU A 41 2.58 -7.19 8.58
N ARG A 42 2.56 -5.91 8.99
CA ARG A 42 1.64 -4.91 8.42
C ARG A 42 1.86 -4.76 6.92
N ALA A 43 3.10 -4.59 6.48
CA ALA A 43 3.42 -4.46 5.05
C ALA A 43 3.05 -5.71 4.24
N LEU A 44 3.25 -6.91 4.80
CA LEU A 44 2.87 -8.18 4.18
C LEU A 44 1.34 -8.33 4.09
N LYS A 45 0.62 -7.98 5.16
CA LYS A 45 -0.84 -8.02 5.23
C LYS A 45 -1.47 -7.02 4.28
N THR A 46 -0.92 -5.79 4.22
CA THR A 46 -1.30 -4.81 3.21
C THR A 46 -1.05 -5.40 1.83
N GLY A 47 0.16 -5.90 1.53
CA GLY A 47 0.55 -6.53 0.26
C GLY A 47 -0.35 -7.69 -0.21
N GLN A 48 -0.81 -8.54 0.70
CA GLN A 48 -1.78 -9.61 0.41
C GLN A 48 -3.18 -9.07 0.11
N GLU A 49 -3.66 -8.09 0.86
CA GLU A 49 -4.97 -7.44 0.62
C GLU A 49 -4.98 -6.65 -0.71
N MET A 50 -3.86 -6.04 -1.12
CA MET A 50 -3.76 -5.37 -2.45
C MET A 50 -3.72 -6.36 -3.62
N ASN A 51 -3.32 -7.62 -3.38
CA ASN A 51 -3.37 -8.70 -4.37
C ASN A 51 -4.74 -9.40 -4.43
N ALA A 52 -5.64 -9.14 -3.48
CA ALA A 52 -7.02 -9.57 -3.61
C ALA A 52 -7.66 -8.86 -4.82
N THR A 53 -8.36 -9.63 -5.66
CA THR A 53 -9.09 -9.07 -6.80
C THR A 53 -10.24 -8.20 -6.29
N MET A 54 -10.02 -6.89 -6.24
CA MET A 54 -11.06 -5.91 -5.94
C MET A 54 -12.19 -6.02 -6.95
N LYS A 55 -13.43 -6.16 -6.45
CA LYS A 55 -14.63 -6.04 -7.28
C LYS A 55 -14.87 -4.57 -7.56
N TRP A 56 -14.73 -4.17 -8.82
CA TRP A 56 -14.98 -2.79 -9.25
C TRP A 56 -16.46 -2.56 -9.51
N LEU A 57 -17.09 -1.71 -8.70
CA LEU A 57 -18.48 -1.30 -8.92
C LEU A 57 -18.56 -0.20 -9.98
N PRO A 58 -19.73 0.01 -10.61
CA PRO A 58 -19.91 1.04 -11.64
C PRO A 58 -19.56 2.45 -11.13
N PHE A 59 -20.03 2.83 -9.93
CA PHE A 59 -19.75 4.16 -9.37
C PHE A 59 -18.25 4.42 -9.15
N MET A 60 -17.50 3.39 -8.72
CA MET A 60 -16.05 3.48 -8.54
C MET A 60 -15.37 3.70 -9.89
N SER A 61 -15.86 3.03 -10.93
CA SER A 61 -15.34 3.15 -12.28
C SER A 61 -15.58 4.55 -12.84
N SER A 62 -16.78 5.09 -12.68
CA SER A 62 -17.11 6.46 -13.09
C SER A 62 -16.18 7.47 -12.41
N PHE A 63 -16.03 7.39 -11.08
CA PHE A 63 -15.15 8.28 -10.32
C PHE A 63 -13.70 8.23 -10.81
N VAL A 64 -13.14 7.01 -10.97
CA VAL A 64 -11.76 6.84 -11.43
C VAL A 64 -11.57 7.43 -12.83
N LEU A 65 -12.50 7.17 -13.76
CA LEU A 65 -12.42 7.68 -15.12
C LEU A 65 -12.54 9.21 -15.16
N GLU A 66 -13.46 9.80 -14.39
CA GLU A 66 -13.65 11.24 -14.31
C GLU A 66 -12.39 11.95 -13.78
N LYS A 67 -11.86 11.51 -12.64
CA LYS A 67 -10.65 12.11 -12.05
C LYS A 67 -9.45 11.95 -12.97
N MET A 68 -9.29 10.81 -13.62
CA MET A 68 -8.18 10.59 -14.55
C MET A 68 -8.32 11.42 -15.85
N CYS A 69 -9.55 11.68 -16.31
CA CYS A 69 -9.81 12.60 -17.41
C CYS A 69 -9.38 14.03 -17.07
N GLY A 70 -9.76 14.52 -15.88
CA GLY A 70 -9.37 15.85 -15.39
C GLY A 70 -7.85 16.03 -15.24
N ILE A 71 -7.11 14.96 -14.91
CA ILE A 71 -5.65 15.01 -14.83
C ILE A 71 -5.02 15.19 -16.22
N LYS A 72 -5.58 14.56 -17.26
CA LYS A 72 -5.08 14.73 -18.64
C LYS A 72 -5.31 16.13 -19.20
N THR A 73 -6.40 16.80 -18.81
CA THR A 73 -6.71 18.15 -19.28
C THR A 73 -5.83 19.21 -18.61
N GLY A 74 -5.43 19.00 -17.35
CA GLY A 74 -4.62 19.96 -16.58
C GLY A 74 -3.10 19.74 -16.61
N VAL A 75 -2.61 18.50 -16.79
CA VAL A 75 -1.17 18.18 -16.73
C VAL A 75 -0.76 17.37 -17.95
N ARG A 76 0.04 17.97 -18.86
CA ARG A 76 0.68 17.29 -19.99
C ARG A 76 1.63 16.21 -19.48
N THR A 77 1.12 15.00 -19.33
CA THR A 77 1.92 13.82 -19.01
C THR A 77 2.44 13.22 -20.32
N ASP A 78 3.57 13.75 -20.78
CA ASP A 78 4.29 13.36 -22.00
C ASP A 78 4.54 11.85 -22.14
N LYS A 79 4.62 11.12 -21.01
CA LYS A 79 4.85 9.67 -20.95
C LYS A 79 3.77 8.89 -20.19
N GLY A 80 2.53 9.41 -20.16
CA GLY A 80 1.40 8.78 -19.48
C GLY A 80 1.34 9.04 -17.97
N PHE A 81 0.42 8.35 -17.30
CA PHE A 81 0.11 8.61 -15.89
C PHE A 81 1.24 8.13 -14.97
N LYS A 82 1.81 9.09 -14.22
CA LYS A 82 2.72 8.81 -13.11
C LYS A 82 1.95 8.18 -11.93
N GLU A 83 2.67 7.39 -11.14
CA GLU A 83 2.15 6.75 -9.92
C GLU A 83 1.48 7.75 -8.96
N VAL A 84 2.02 8.96 -8.84
CA VAL A 84 1.42 10.04 -8.04
C VAL A 84 -0.05 10.28 -8.40
N HIS A 85 -0.42 10.27 -9.68
CA HIS A 85 -1.81 10.46 -10.11
C HIS A 85 -2.69 9.28 -9.69
N LEU A 86 -2.18 8.06 -9.83
CA LEU A 86 -2.88 6.83 -9.45
C LEU A 86 -3.11 6.77 -7.93
N THR A 87 -2.10 7.16 -7.16
CA THR A 87 -2.17 7.25 -5.70
C THR A 87 -3.14 8.34 -5.25
N THR A 88 -3.15 9.50 -5.91
CA THR A 88 -4.14 10.56 -5.62
C THR A 88 -5.56 10.08 -5.89
N VAL A 89 -5.81 9.39 -7.01
CA VAL A 89 -7.14 8.82 -7.30
C VAL A 89 -7.52 7.73 -6.31
N ALA A 90 -6.58 6.87 -5.91
CA ALA A 90 -6.81 5.86 -4.88
C ALA A 90 -7.20 6.48 -3.53
N LYS A 91 -6.53 7.57 -3.13
CA LYS A 91 -6.88 8.34 -1.93
C LYS A 91 -8.28 8.95 -2.04
N GLY A 92 -8.60 9.58 -3.16
CA GLY A 92 -9.94 10.13 -3.40
C GLY A 92 -11.03 9.05 -3.35
N LEU A 93 -10.75 7.85 -3.85
CA LEU A 93 -11.69 6.72 -3.78
C LEU A 93 -11.97 6.31 -2.32
N PHE A 94 -10.94 6.32 -1.48
CA PHE A 94 -11.06 6.05 -0.06
C PHE A 94 -11.80 7.17 0.68
N GLU A 95 -11.49 8.43 0.38
CA GLU A 95 -12.14 9.59 1.01
C GLU A 95 -13.63 9.70 0.66
N HIS A 96 -14.00 9.44 -0.60
CA HIS A 96 -15.39 9.59 -1.05
C HIS A 96 -16.27 8.36 -0.75
N TYR A 97 -15.71 7.15 -0.82
CA TYR A 97 -16.51 5.91 -0.75
C TYR A 97 -16.03 4.93 0.32
N GLY A 98 -14.97 5.25 1.07
CA GLY A 98 -14.36 4.34 2.04
C GLY A 98 -13.65 3.13 1.41
N VAL A 99 -13.44 3.14 0.09
CA VAL A 99 -12.88 1.98 -0.62
C VAL A 99 -11.36 2.06 -0.68
N SER A 100 -10.69 1.13 -0.02
CA SER A 100 -9.22 1.02 -0.04
C SER A 100 -8.74 0.39 -1.35
N ALA A 101 -8.11 1.20 -2.21
CA ALA A 101 -7.46 0.76 -3.43
C ALA A 101 -5.97 1.17 -3.43
N CYS A 102 -5.12 0.44 -4.15
CA CYS A 102 -3.73 0.84 -4.40
C CYS A 102 -3.53 1.39 -5.81
N SER A 103 -2.42 2.10 -6.02
CA SER A 103 -2.04 2.68 -7.32
C SER A 103 -2.02 1.62 -8.44
N THR A 104 -1.48 0.44 -8.15
CA THR A 104 -1.45 -0.70 -9.08
C THR A 104 -2.84 -1.22 -9.45
N GLN A 105 -3.75 -1.31 -8.48
CA GLN A 105 -5.14 -1.73 -8.74
C GLN A 105 -5.85 -0.72 -9.64
N VAL A 106 -5.71 0.58 -9.37
CA VAL A 106 -6.26 1.66 -10.21
C VAL A 106 -5.70 1.59 -11.63
N TYR A 107 -4.38 1.39 -11.78
CA TYR A 107 -3.74 1.24 -13.08
C TYR A 107 -4.28 0.03 -13.87
N ASN A 108 -4.37 -1.13 -13.21
CA ASN A 108 -4.89 -2.34 -13.84
C ASN A 108 -6.35 -2.17 -14.27
N HIS A 109 -7.16 -1.47 -13.48
CA HIS A 109 -8.54 -1.14 -13.84
C HIS A 109 -8.60 -0.24 -15.08
N LEU A 110 -7.77 0.80 -15.13
CA LEU A 110 -7.67 1.68 -16.29
C LEU A 110 -7.22 0.94 -17.55
N ARG A 111 -6.30 -0.02 -17.42
CA ARG A 111 -5.87 -0.87 -18.53
C ARG A 111 -7.04 -1.70 -19.08
N LYS A 112 -7.85 -2.31 -18.21
CA LYS A 112 -9.07 -3.04 -18.60
C LYS A 112 -10.10 -2.12 -19.23
N TRP A 113 -10.31 -0.93 -18.67
CA TRP A 113 -11.19 0.09 -19.26
C TRP A 113 -10.75 0.53 -20.64
N ARG A 114 -9.44 0.73 -20.86
CA ARG A 114 -8.90 1.04 -22.19
C ARG A 114 -9.20 -0.07 -23.20
N GLN A 115 -9.04 -1.34 -22.82
CA GLN A 115 -9.39 -2.47 -23.68
C GLN A 115 -10.88 -2.46 -24.03
N ARG A 116 -11.77 -2.26 -23.05
CA ARG A 116 -13.21 -2.13 -23.29
C ARG A 116 -13.52 -0.97 -24.24
N TRP A 117 -12.89 0.19 -24.03
CA TRP A 117 -13.07 1.36 -24.88
C TRP A 117 -12.63 1.11 -26.32
N LEU A 118 -11.52 0.39 -26.55
CA LEU A 118 -11.10 0.02 -27.90
C LEU A 118 -12.13 -0.89 -28.58
N THR A 119 -12.69 -1.86 -27.85
CA THR A 119 -13.78 -2.69 -28.37
C THR A 119 -15.02 -1.85 -28.71
N ILE A 120 -15.43 -0.95 -27.81
CA ILE A 120 -16.56 -0.03 -28.03
C ILE A 120 -16.29 0.85 -29.26
N SER A 121 -15.09 1.42 -29.38
CA SER A 121 -14.71 2.27 -30.52
C SER A 121 -14.75 1.50 -31.83
N ARG A 122 -14.19 0.28 -31.86
CA ARG A 122 -14.26 -0.59 -33.04
C ARG A 122 -15.69 -0.94 -33.41
N LEU A 123 -16.53 -1.27 -32.42
CA LEU A 123 -17.93 -1.58 -32.65
C LEU A 123 -18.68 -0.35 -33.19
N ARG A 124 -18.44 0.82 -32.61
CA ARG A 124 -18.98 2.11 -33.08
C ARG A 124 -18.62 2.36 -34.54
N ASP A 125 -17.35 2.15 -34.92
CA ASP A 125 -16.89 2.41 -36.29
C ASP A 125 -17.44 1.37 -37.31
N LEU A 126 -17.78 0.15 -36.86
CA LEU A 126 -18.38 -0.90 -37.69
C LEU A 126 -19.91 -0.81 -37.78
N SER A 127 -20.57 -0.21 -36.78
CA SER A 127 -22.01 -0.07 -36.77
C SER A 127 -22.39 1.11 -37.66
N GLY A 128 -22.80 0.81 -38.89
CA GLY A 128 -23.50 1.76 -39.78
C GLY A 128 -24.90 2.16 -39.27
N THR A 129 -25.15 2.02 -37.97
CA THR A 129 -26.43 2.25 -37.31
C THR A 129 -26.24 3.35 -36.28
N GLN A 130 -26.97 4.44 -36.49
CA GLN A 130 -27.03 5.67 -35.70
C GLN A 130 -26.99 5.37 -34.19
N TRP A 131 -25.84 5.58 -33.56
CA TRP A 131 -25.76 5.66 -32.10
C TRP A 131 -26.54 6.92 -31.72
N CYS A 132 -27.54 6.82 -30.83
CA CYS A 132 -28.26 8.00 -30.36
C CYS A 132 -27.29 8.90 -29.59
N GLU A 133 -26.75 9.92 -30.27
CA GLU A 133 -25.92 10.97 -29.66
C GLU A 133 -26.78 11.98 -28.85
N ASP A 134 -28.11 11.83 -28.87
CA ASP A 134 -29.05 12.68 -28.15
C ASP A 134 -29.32 12.17 -26.73
N ILE A 135 -28.42 12.51 -25.80
CA ILE A 135 -28.79 12.70 -24.40
C ILE A 135 -28.15 14.01 -23.95
N LYS A 136 -28.95 15.08 -24.04
CA LYS A 136 -28.67 16.41 -23.46
C LYS A 136 -28.91 16.42 -21.96
#